data_AF-A0A2E0VT47-F1
#
_entry.id   AF-A0A2E0VT47-F1
#
_cell.length_a   1.000
_cell.length_b   1.000
_cell.length_c   1.000
_cell.angle_alpha   90.00
_cell.angle_beta   90.00
_cell.angle_gamma   90.00
#
_symmetry.space_group_name_H-M   'P 1'
#
loop_
_entity.id
_entity.type
_entity.pdbx_description
1 polymer ?
#
loop_
_entity_poly.entity_id
_entity_poly.type
_entity_poly.pdbx_seq_one_letter_code
_entity_poly.pdbx_strand_id
1 'polypeptide(L)'
;MDTIKTQKDKINVLTRNDVEELHTLLSKNYTLLQDMDPVEPPGIKSEDLLESAVQRQYTGSGDWYKYENCYKNCATLIFGVIKNHPFHNGNKRTGLLCMIKHLYINGYVLKPDLRHQDIYNFIISISDGKLFQYANENKRYKKWLRINRMQKEKELDIDSQISFIEYWIRVNSISKNVQVKGKVRINKLKSILEMKGIKMEQNGAKIKVFKEEEKKFLGIKTGKRKVSEREYSLGNSLTEIGKATLKYLRRDFDLTPNDGIDNVVFYDDDCFLDEEITTYRKIIYKLSKT
;
A
#
# COMPACT_ATOMS: atom_id res chain seq x y z
N MET A 1 12.56 5.37 10.31
CA MET A 1 13.12 4.38 9.35
C MET A 1 14.64 4.30 9.42
N ASP A 2 15.16 3.07 9.33
CA ASP A 2 16.59 2.77 9.28
C ASP A 2 16.98 2.09 7.96
N THR A 3 18.26 1.80 7.76
CA THR A 3 18.75 1.09 6.56
C THR A 3 19.74 -0.02 6.92
N ILE A 4 19.56 -1.19 6.29
CA ILE A 4 20.53 -2.28 6.26
C ILE A 4 21.24 -2.31 4.88
N LYS A 5 22.57 -2.34 4.87
CA LYS A 5 23.35 -2.64 3.66
C LYS A 5 23.65 -4.14 3.62
N THR A 6 23.09 -4.85 2.65
CA THR A 6 23.42 -6.26 2.41
C THR A 6 24.43 -6.36 1.27
N GLN A 7 24.99 -7.55 1.06
CA GLN A 7 25.89 -7.81 -0.08
C GLN A 7 25.21 -7.58 -1.44
N LYS A 8 23.88 -7.66 -1.49
CA LYS A 8 23.09 -7.61 -2.72
C LYS A 8 22.39 -6.27 -2.90
N ASP A 9 21.89 -5.67 -1.83
CA ASP A 9 21.02 -4.49 -1.91
C ASP A 9 21.09 -3.62 -0.64
N LYS A 10 20.68 -2.35 -0.80
CA LYS A 10 20.33 -1.47 0.32
C LYS A 10 18.85 -1.70 0.64
N ILE A 11 18.53 -2.06 1.89
CA ILE A 11 17.17 -2.30 2.35
C ILE A 11 16.80 -1.20 3.35
N ASN A 12 15.70 -0.49 3.09
CA ASN A 12 15.10 0.39 4.08
C ASN A 12 14.21 -0.46 5.01
N VAL A 13 14.34 -0.29 6.32
CA VAL A 13 13.66 -1.12 7.31
C VAL A 13 12.78 -0.29 8.23
N LEU A 14 11.73 -0.91 8.76
CA LEU A 14 10.82 -0.28 9.71
C LEU A 14 11.41 -0.41 11.12
N THR A 15 11.54 0.71 11.81
CA THR A 15 11.92 0.80 13.22
C THR A 15 10.75 0.38 14.12
N ARG A 16 11.03 0.17 15.42
CA ARG A 16 9.99 -0.07 16.43
C ARG A 16 8.93 1.03 16.41
N ASN A 17 9.37 2.30 16.35
CA ASN A 17 8.47 3.45 16.33
C ASN A 17 7.60 3.47 15.06
N ASP A 18 8.18 3.17 13.89
CA ASP A 18 7.40 3.09 12.65
C ASP A 18 6.26 2.03 12.80
N VAL A 19 6.52 0.88 13.43
CA VAL A 19 5.50 -0.17 13.65
C VAL A 19 4.44 0.25 14.67
N GLU A 20 4.84 0.93 15.74
CA GLU A 20 3.93 1.46 16.76
C GLU A 20 3.01 2.57 16.21
N GLU A 21 3.55 3.45 15.36
CA GLU A 21 2.79 4.47 14.65
C GLU A 21 1.75 3.84 13.73
N LEU A 22 2.14 2.85 12.91
CA LEU A 22 1.21 2.10 12.07
C LEU A 22 0.08 1.45 12.87
N HIS A 23 0.39 0.92 14.06
CA HIS A 23 -0.63 0.36 14.96
C HIS A 23 -1.56 1.45 15.52
N THR A 24 -0.99 2.60 15.89
CA THR A 24 -1.73 3.75 16.41
C THR A 24 -2.71 4.31 15.39
N LEU A 25 -2.35 4.32 14.10
CA LEU A 25 -3.26 4.74 13.01
C LEU A 25 -4.56 3.92 13.00
N LEU A 26 -4.48 2.61 13.27
CA LEU A 26 -5.66 1.73 13.32
C LEU A 26 -6.60 2.04 14.50
N SER A 27 -6.09 2.73 15.52
CA SER A 27 -6.83 3.05 16.75
C SER A 27 -7.36 4.49 16.73
N LYS A 28 -6.59 5.44 16.16
CA LYS A 28 -6.87 6.88 16.27
C LYS A 28 -7.51 7.51 15.03
N ASN A 29 -7.41 6.89 13.84
CA ASN A 29 -7.90 7.51 12.60
C ASN A 29 -9.29 7.02 12.17
N TYR A 30 -10.29 7.35 12.98
CA TYR A 30 -11.70 7.04 12.71
C TYR A 30 -12.23 7.67 11.42
N THR A 31 -11.65 8.80 10.99
CA THR A 31 -12.04 9.52 9.77
C THR A 31 -11.62 8.79 8.49
N LEU A 32 -10.43 8.18 8.48
CA LEU A 32 -9.93 7.39 7.35
C LEU A 32 -10.53 5.98 7.32
N LEU A 33 -10.88 5.48 8.50
CA LEU A 33 -11.45 4.16 8.72
C LEU A 33 -12.93 4.23 9.13
N GLN A 34 -13.68 5.15 8.53
CA GLN A 34 -15.13 5.19 8.69
C GLN A 34 -15.72 3.80 8.38
N ASP A 35 -16.61 3.34 9.26
CA ASP A 35 -17.23 2.00 9.27
C ASP A 35 -16.37 0.87 9.89
N MET A 36 -15.19 1.17 10.47
CA MET A 36 -14.36 0.15 11.12
C MET A 36 -14.43 0.18 12.64
N ASP A 37 -14.46 -1.01 13.25
CA ASP A 37 -14.23 -1.12 14.68
C ASP A 37 -12.77 -0.74 14.97
N PRO A 38 -12.52 0.23 15.89
CA PRO A 38 -11.18 0.54 16.32
C PRO A 38 -10.48 -0.70 16.89
N VAL A 39 -9.16 -0.64 16.99
CA VAL A 39 -8.44 -1.65 17.78
C VAL A 39 -8.79 -1.44 19.25
N GLU A 40 -9.47 -2.42 19.85
CA GLU A 40 -9.73 -2.45 21.29
C GLU A 40 -9.39 -3.84 21.88
N PRO A 41 -8.61 -3.93 22.97
CA PRO A 41 -7.84 -2.83 23.57
C PRO A 41 -6.70 -2.37 22.62
N PRO A 42 -6.44 -1.07 22.49
CA PRO A 42 -5.31 -0.56 21.71
C PRO A 42 -3.99 -0.73 22.48
N GLY A 43 -2.88 -0.67 21.76
CA GLY A 43 -1.56 -0.52 22.35
C GLY A 43 -0.76 -1.82 22.51
N ILE A 44 0.47 -1.64 22.98
CA ILE A 44 1.47 -2.70 23.11
C ILE A 44 1.10 -3.60 24.29
N LYS A 45 1.00 -4.91 24.03
CA LYS A 45 0.82 -5.96 25.03
C LYS A 45 2.16 -6.35 25.67
N SER A 46 3.23 -6.37 24.88
CA SER A 46 4.58 -6.72 25.35
C SER A 46 5.64 -6.05 24.49
N GLU A 47 6.51 -5.28 25.15
CA GLU A 47 7.66 -4.63 24.52
C GLU A 47 8.64 -5.65 23.94
N ASP A 48 8.95 -6.71 24.69
CA ASP A 48 9.87 -7.76 24.23
C ASP A 48 9.37 -8.47 22.97
N LEU A 49 8.06 -8.68 22.85
CA LEU A 49 7.47 -9.30 21.66
C LEU A 49 7.52 -8.38 20.44
N LEU A 50 7.35 -7.06 20.66
CA LEU A 50 7.45 -6.05 19.61
C LEU A 50 8.90 -5.93 19.13
N GLU A 51 9.82 -5.79 20.07
CA GLU A 51 11.25 -5.71 19.80
C GLU A 51 11.73 -6.97 19.09
N SER A 52 11.33 -8.16 19.57
CA SER A 52 11.60 -9.43 18.91
C SER A 52 11.09 -9.45 17.46
N ALA A 53 9.87 -8.94 17.20
CA ALA A 53 9.32 -8.91 15.85
C ALA A 53 10.13 -8.00 14.91
N VAL A 54 10.54 -6.82 15.38
CA VAL A 54 11.27 -5.81 14.61
C VAL A 54 12.73 -6.22 14.40
N GLN A 55 13.39 -6.74 15.44
CA GLN A 55 14.82 -7.11 15.42
C GLN A 55 15.13 -8.28 14.49
N ARG A 56 14.13 -9.09 14.13
CA ARG A 56 14.27 -10.13 13.10
C ARG A 56 14.81 -9.56 11.78
N GLN A 57 14.49 -8.31 11.44
CA GLN A 57 15.00 -7.67 10.22
C GLN A 57 16.53 -7.58 10.19
N TYR A 58 17.18 -7.50 11.36
CA TYR A 58 18.62 -7.33 11.52
C TYR A 58 19.37 -8.65 11.76
N THR A 59 18.68 -9.80 11.68
CA THR A 59 19.33 -11.09 11.93
C THR A 59 20.45 -11.36 10.93
N GLY A 60 21.67 -11.47 11.43
CA GLY A 60 22.88 -11.61 10.62
C GLY A 60 24.13 -11.74 11.48
N SER A 61 25.30 -11.79 10.83
CA SER A 61 26.61 -11.77 11.45
C SER A 61 27.60 -11.06 10.53
N GLY A 62 28.29 -10.04 11.05
CA GLY A 62 29.18 -9.19 10.25
C GLY A 62 28.43 -8.57 9.06
N ASP A 63 28.97 -8.75 7.86
CA ASP A 63 28.37 -8.25 6.61
C ASP A 63 27.31 -9.19 6.01
N TRP A 64 26.96 -10.28 6.70
CA TRP A 64 26.01 -11.27 6.22
C TRP A 64 24.67 -11.17 6.95
N TYR A 65 23.61 -10.85 6.21
CA TYR A 65 22.24 -10.80 6.73
C TYR A 65 21.43 -12.01 6.25
N LYS A 66 20.72 -12.69 7.17
CA LYS A 66 19.87 -13.85 6.85
C LYS A 66 18.72 -13.48 5.90
N TYR A 67 18.21 -12.25 6.05
CA TYR A 67 17.10 -11.69 5.29
C TYR A 67 17.61 -10.62 4.30
N GLU A 68 18.42 -11.09 3.36
CA GLU A 68 19.28 -10.29 2.47
C GLU A 68 18.60 -9.45 1.37
N ASN A 69 17.29 -9.58 1.19
CA ASN A 69 16.53 -8.78 0.21
C ASN A 69 15.26 -8.19 0.86
N CYS A 70 14.73 -7.11 0.27
CA CYS A 70 13.59 -6.39 0.83
C CYS A 70 12.34 -7.25 1.03
N TYR A 71 12.05 -8.19 0.12
CA TYR A 71 10.88 -9.08 0.25
C TYR A 71 11.03 -10.05 1.42
N LYS A 72 12.22 -10.61 1.60
CA LYS A 72 12.50 -11.55 2.70
C LYS A 72 12.57 -10.84 4.04
N ASN A 73 13.09 -9.61 4.05
CA ASN A 73 13.10 -8.74 5.22
C ASN A 73 11.67 -8.33 5.62
N CYS A 74 10.85 -7.92 4.66
CA CYS A 74 9.42 -7.69 4.86
C CYS A 74 8.71 -8.94 5.40
N ALA A 75 8.98 -10.11 4.80
CA ALA A 75 8.39 -11.38 5.21
C ALA A 75 8.66 -11.72 6.69
N THR A 76 9.89 -11.55 7.16
CA THR A 76 10.22 -11.84 8.56
C THR A 76 9.60 -10.84 9.54
N LEU A 77 9.50 -9.56 9.14
CA LEU A 77 8.85 -8.54 9.95
C LEU A 77 7.37 -8.85 10.14
N ILE A 78 6.63 -9.08 9.05
CA ILE A 78 5.18 -9.31 9.14
C ILE A 78 4.86 -10.63 9.83
N PHE A 79 5.70 -11.65 9.63
CA PHE A 79 5.58 -12.90 10.39
C PHE A 79 5.76 -12.66 11.88
N GLY A 80 6.79 -11.91 12.29
CA GLY A 80 7.03 -11.56 13.69
C GLY A 80 5.85 -10.79 14.28
N VAL A 81 5.39 -9.72 13.63
CA VAL A 81 4.27 -8.91 14.11
C VAL A 81 2.98 -9.74 14.24
N ILE A 82 2.70 -10.62 13.28
CA ILE A 82 1.47 -11.43 13.29
C ILE A 82 1.56 -12.56 14.33
N LYS A 83 2.68 -13.28 14.42
CA LYS A 83 2.83 -14.48 15.25
C LYS A 83 3.25 -14.21 16.68
N ASN A 84 4.07 -13.18 16.93
CA ASN A 84 4.46 -12.82 18.29
C ASN A 84 3.30 -12.17 19.05
N HIS A 85 2.32 -11.60 18.33
CA HIS A 85 1.21 -10.85 18.92
C HIS A 85 1.66 -9.76 19.92
N PRO A 86 2.52 -8.81 19.50
CA PRO A 86 3.07 -7.78 20.38
C PRO A 86 2.03 -6.76 20.88
N PHE A 87 0.90 -6.62 20.19
CA PHE A 87 -0.19 -5.71 20.58
C PHE A 87 -1.36 -6.46 21.22
N HIS A 88 -2.15 -5.76 22.03
CA HIS A 88 -3.34 -6.35 22.67
C HIS A 88 -4.36 -6.86 21.65
N ASN A 89 -4.58 -6.09 20.58
CA ASN A 89 -5.39 -6.48 19.44
C ASN A 89 -4.79 -5.87 18.17
N GLY A 90 -5.32 -6.19 16.98
CA GLY A 90 -4.91 -5.56 15.73
C GLY A 90 -3.59 -6.06 15.14
N ASN A 91 -2.99 -7.12 15.66
CA ASN A 91 -1.72 -7.68 15.16
C ASN A 91 -1.75 -8.01 13.65
N LYS A 92 -2.83 -8.66 13.18
CA LYS A 92 -3.02 -8.98 11.75
C LYS A 92 -3.12 -7.72 10.87
N ARG A 93 -3.88 -6.73 11.33
CA ARG A 93 -4.05 -5.43 10.66
C ARG A 93 -2.72 -4.67 10.60
N THR A 94 -1.99 -4.65 11.71
CA THR A 94 -0.67 -4.02 11.81
C THR A 94 0.34 -4.73 10.91
N GLY A 95 0.36 -6.06 10.87
CA GLY A 95 1.20 -6.83 9.95
C GLY A 95 0.93 -6.52 8.48
N LEU A 96 -0.34 -6.32 8.08
CA LEU A 96 -0.69 -5.85 6.74
C LEU A 96 -0.15 -4.44 6.45
N LEU A 97 -0.31 -3.49 7.39
CA LEU A 97 0.23 -2.14 7.24
C LEU A 97 1.76 -2.13 7.16
N CYS A 98 2.44 -2.94 7.97
CA CYS A 98 3.88 -3.13 7.90
C CYS A 98 4.30 -3.66 6.52
N MET A 99 3.57 -4.64 5.96
CA MET A 99 3.85 -5.17 4.61
C MET A 99 3.81 -4.06 3.56
N ILE A 100 2.74 -3.27 3.59
CA ILE A 100 2.48 -2.16 2.66
C ILE A 100 3.58 -1.10 2.77
N LYS A 101 3.82 -0.59 3.98
CA LYS A 101 4.80 0.48 4.21
C LYS A 101 6.21 0.00 3.87
N HIS A 102 6.59 -1.23 4.26
CA HIS A 102 7.92 -1.79 3.98
C HIS A 102 8.18 -1.93 2.48
N LEU A 103 7.21 -2.45 1.72
CA LEU A 103 7.31 -2.50 0.25
C LEU A 103 7.48 -1.10 -0.34
N TYR A 104 6.67 -0.14 0.12
CA TYR A 104 6.66 1.21 -0.42
C TYR A 104 8.00 1.92 -0.28
N ILE A 105 8.58 1.87 0.92
CA ILE A 105 9.88 2.50 1.23
C ILE A 105 11.04 1.82 0.49
N ASN A 106 10.85 0.56 0.06
CA ASN A 106 11.80 -0.18 -0.77
C ASN A 106 11.48 -0.11 -2.27
N GLY A 107 10.54 0.74 -2.70
CA GLY A 107 10.28 0.99 -4.12
C GLY A 107 9.29 0.03 -4.78
N TYR A 108 8.47 -0.66 -4.00
CA TYR A 108 7.49 -1.63 -4.46
C TYR A 108 6.09 -1.34 -3.91
N VAL A 109 5.07 -1.80 -4.61
CA VAL A 109 3.67 -1.81 -4.14
C VAL A 109 3.06 -3.16 -4.47
N LEU A 110 1.98 -3.54 -3.77
CA LEU A 110 1.19 -4.68 -4.19
C LEU A 110 0.52 -4.39 -5.54
N LYS A 111 0.33 -5.44 -6.33
CA LYS A 111 -0.28 -5.35 -7.65
C LYS A 111 -1.71 -4.76 -7.56
N PRO A 112 -2.07 -3.75 -8.38
CA PRO A 112 -3.42 -3.16 -8.35
C PRO A 112 -4.55 -4.13 -8.72
N ASP A 113 -4.25 -5.16 -9.53
CA ASP A 113 -5.19 -6.21 -9.92
C ASP A 113 -5.27 -7.37 -8.91
N LEU A 114 -4.49 -7.32 -7.82
CA LEU A 114 -4.54 -8.31 -6.76
C LEU A 114 -5.86 -8.22 -6.01
N ARG A 115 -6.59 -9.34 -5.94
CA ARG A 115 -7.90 -9.36 -5.28
C ARG A 115 -7.73 -9.20 -3.77
N HIS A 116 -8.57 -8.36 -3.16
CA HIS A 116 -8.58 -8.14 -1.72
C HIS A 116 -8.75 -9.44 -0.92
N GLN A 117 -9.52 -10.39 -1.44
CA GLN A 117 -9.72 -11.70 -0.80
C GLN A 117 -8.42 -12.54 -0.77
N ASP A 118 -7.55 -12.41 -1.78
CA ASP A 118 -6.29 -13.15 -1.82
C ASP A 118 -5.31 -12.65 -0.76
N ILE A 119 -5.27 -11.32 -0.54
CA ILE A 119 -4.48 -10.67 0.51
C ILE A 119 -5.03 -11.07 1.89
N TYR A 120 -6.35 -10.98 2.08
CA TYR A 120 -7.01 -11.38 3.33
C TYR A 120 -6.69 -12.84 3.69
N ASN A 121 -6.93 -13.77 2.77
CA ASN A 121 -6.68 -15.20 2.98
C ASN A 121 -5.20 -15.46 3.27
N PHE A 122 -4.29 -14.71 2.65
CA PHE A 122 -2.86 -14.82 2.92
C PHE A 122 -2.52 -14.40 4.34
N ILE A 123 -2.96 -13.22 4.81
CA ILE A 123 -2.71 -12.75 6.17
C ILE A 123 -3.30 -13.71 7.22
N ILE A 124 -4.52 -14.20 7.00
CA ILE A 124 -5.14 -15.22 7.87
C ILE A 124 -4.30 -16.51 7.88
N SER A 125 -3.79 -16.96 6.73
CA SER A 125 -2.96 -18.16 6.67
C SER A 125 -1.65 -18.04 7.45
N ILE A 126 -1.06 -16.84 7.57
CA ILE A 126 0.08 -16.58 8.45
C ILE A 126 -0.36 -16.72 9.91
N SER A 127 -1.42 -16.00 10.31
CA SER A 127 -1.96 -16.02 11.68
C SER A 127 -2.23 -17.45 12.17
N ASP A 128 -2.94 -18.22 11.36
CA ASP A 128 -3.41 -19.56 11.69
C ASP A 128 -2.33 -20.65 11.52
N GLY A 129 -1.14 -20.30 11.01
CA GLY A 129 -0.10 -21.29 10.70
C GLY A 129 -0.44 -22.21 9.52
N LYS A 130 -1.37 -21.80 8.64
CA LYS A 130 -1.91 -22.60 7.52
C LYS A 130 -1.30 -22.24 6.17
N LEU A 131 -0.06 -21.73 6.15
CA LEU A 131 0.61 -21.32 4.91
C LEU A 131 0.79 -22.48 3.93
N PHE A 132 1.08 -23.69 4.42
CA PHE A 132 1.15 -24.89 3.59
C PHE A 132 -0.18 -25.15 2.85
N GLN A 133 -1.28 -25.19 3.61
CA GLN A 133 -2.62 -25.41 3.08
C GLN A 133 -2.98 -24.34 2.05
N TYR A 134 -2.78 -23.07 2.39
CA TYR A 134 -3.00 -21.94 1.47
C TYR A 134 -2.21 -22.08 0.17
N ALA A 135 -0.92 -22.46 0.25
CA ALA A 135 -0.08 -22.68 -0.92
C ALA A 135 -0.55 -23.87 -1.78
N ASN A 136 -1.02 -24.94 -1.13
CA ASN A 136 -1.44 -26.18 -1.80
C ASN A 136 -2.79 -26.03 -2.51
N GLU A 137 -3.73 -25.31 -1.90
CA GLU A 137 -5.05 -25.05 -2.47
C GLU A 137 -4.99 -24.05 -3.63
N ASN A 138 -4.00 -23.16 -3.63
CA ASN A 138 -3.84 -22.15 -4.67
C ASN A 138 -2.92 -22.64 -5.81
N LYS A 139 -3.51 -22.94 -6.97
CA LYS A 139 -2.79 -23.44 -8.17
C LYS A 139 -1.55 -22.59 -8.53
N ARG A 140 -1.59 -21.28 -8.27
CA ARG A 140 -0.49 -20.33 -8.53
C ARG A 140 0.79 -20.65 -7.74
N TYR A 141 0.66 -21.28 -6.58
CA TYR A 141 1.76 -21.50 -5.63
C TYR A 141 2.24 -22.95 -5.58
N LYS A 142 1.55 -23.89 -6.24
CA LYS A 142 1.98 -25.29 -6.37
C LYS A 142 3.38 -25.46 -6.95
N LYS A 143 3.79 -24.57 -7.87
CA LYS A 143 5.15 -24.58 -8.42
C LYS A 143 6.20 -24.37 -7.32
N TRP A 144 5.94 -23.48 -6.37
CA TRP A 144 6.83 -23.22 -5.24
C TRP A 144 6.96 -24.45 -4.33
N LEU A 145 5.83 -25.09 -3.99
CA LEU A 145 5.83 -26.32 -3.19
C LEU A 145 6.64 -27.46 -3.84
N ARG A 146 6.52 -27.62 -5.17
CA ARG A 146 7.29 -28.62 -5.91
C ARG A 146 8.79 -28.33 -5.89
N ILE A 147 9.19 -27.09 -6.16
CA ILE A 147 10.60 -26.71 -6.24
C ILE A 147 11.30 -26.90 -4.88
N ASN A 148 10.61 -26.54 -3.79
CA ASN A 148 11.15 -26.66 -2.44
C ASN A 148 10.94 -28.06 -1.84
N ARG A 149 10.43 -29.04 -2.62
CA ARG A 149 10.18 -30.43 -2.18
C ARG A 149 9.20 -30.56 -1.00
N MET A 150 8.36 -29.57 -0.78
CA MET A 150 7.41 -29.47 0.35
C MET A 150 6.10 -30.25 0.13
N GLN A 151 6.02 -31.17 -0.83
CA GLN A 151 4.74 -31.75 -1.27
C GLN A 151 4.09 -32.73 -0.29
N LYS A 152 4.89 -33.31 0.62
CA LYS A 152 4.44 -34.34 1.58
C LYS A 152 4.34 -33.82 3.01
N GLU A 153 4.72 -32.56 3.25
CA GLU A 153 4.69 -31.96 4.58
C GLU A 153 3.27 -31.52 4.92
N LYS A 154 2.91 -31.55 6.22
CA LYS A 154 1.62 -31.03 6.70
C LYS A 154 1.74 -29.59 7.20
N GLU A 155 2.93 -29.20 7.64
CA GLU A 155 3.25 -27.89 8.20
C GLU A 155 4.64 -27.47 7.71
N LEU A 156 4.84 -26.17 7.51
CA LEU A 156 6.14 -25.62 7.14
C LEU A 156 6.90 -25.22 8.41
N ASP A 157 8.19 -25.54 8.49
CA ASP A 157 9.05 -24.94 9.51
C ASP A 157 9.12 -23.40 9.37
N ILE A 158 9.64 -22.70 10.37
CA ILE A 158 9.66 -21.23 10.40
C ILE A 158 10.39 -20.66 9.17
N ASP A 159 11.54 -21.21 8.78
CA ASP A 159 12.31 -20.69 7.65
C ASP A 159 11.60 -20.95 6.32
N SER A 160 10.95 -22.10 6.17
CA SER A 160 10.08 -22.43 5.04
C SER A 160 8.84 -21.52 4.98
N GLN A 161 8.26 -21.16 6.13
CA GLN A 161 7.18 -20.16 6.20
C GLN A 161 7.66 -18.79 5.72
N ILE A 162 8.79 -18.29 6.23
CA ILE A 162 9.36 -17.01 5.79
C ILE A 162 9.67 -17.03 4.29
N SER A 163 10.25 -18.11 3.78
CA SER A 163 10.55 -18.23 2.34
C SER A 163 9.28 -18.24 1.48
N PHE A 164 8.19 -18.87 1.96
CA PHE A 164 6.92 -18.83 1.25
C PHE A 164 6.30 -17.43 1.27
N ILE A 165 6.35 -16.73 2.40
CA ILE A 165 5.86 -15.35 2.53
C ILE A 165 6.67 -14.44 1.59
N GLU A 166 8.00 -14.54 1.58
CA GLU A 166 8.88 -13.83 0.64
C GLU A 166 8.43 -14.08 -0.81
N TYR A 167 8.24 -15.35 -1.18
CA TYR A 167 7.82 -15.72 -2.52
C TYR A 167 6.47 -15.11 -2.88
N TRP A 168 5.49 -15.17 -1.97
CA TRP A 168 4.17 -14.59 -2.16
C TRP A 168 4.26 -13.08 -2.40
N ILE A 169 5.01 -12.36 -1.56
CA ILE A 169 5.19 -10.92 -1.68
C ILE A 169 5.83 -10.59 -3.03
N ARG A 170 6.91 -11.26 -3.40
CA ARG A 170 7.62 -11.02 -4.66
C ARG A 170 6.76 -11.23 -5.89
N VAL A 171 5.92 -12.27 -5.93
CA VAL A 171 5.06 -12.52 -7.11
C VAL A 171 3.82 -11.61 -7.16
N ASN A 172 3.45 -10.99 -6.03
CA ASN A 172 2.27 -10.14 -5.89
C ASN A 172 2.59 -8.65 -5.76
N SER A 173 3.85 -8.26 -5.89
CA SER A 173 4.30 -6.87 -5.93
C SER A 173 4.85 -6.50 -7.30
N ILE A 174 4.90 -5.19 -7.55
CA ILE A 174 5.53 -4.55 -8.70
C ILE A 174 6.33 -3.34 -8.21
N SER A 175 7.34 -2.91 -8.97
CA SER A 175 8.03 -1.67 -8.63
C SER A 175 7.05 -0.50 -8.75
N LYS A 176 7.07 0.40 -7.77
CA LYS A 176 6.25 1.63 -7.76
C LYS A 176 6.59 2.57 -8.93
N ASN A 177 7.79 2.41 -9.51
CA ASN A 177 8.25 3.16 -10.68
C ASN A 177 7.81 2.52 -12.02
N VAL A 178 7.17 1.35 -12.00
CA VAL A 178 6.50 0.83 -13.19
C VAL A 178 5.34 1.77 -13.46
N GLN A 179 5.56 2.74 -14.36
CA GLN A 179 4.49 3.51 -14.98
C GLN A 179 3.38 2.53 -15.32
N VAL A 180 2.19 2.75 -14.76
CA VAL A 180 0.99 2.04 -15.19
C VAL A 180 0.96 2.20 -16.70
N LYS A 181 1.27 1.15 -17.46
CA LYS A 181 1.19 1.14 -18.93
C LYS A 181 -0.25 1.23 -19.44
N GLY A 182 -1.18 1.63 -18.58
CA GLY A 182 -2.61 1.73 -18.81
C GLY A 182 -3.06 3.17 -18.84
N LYS A 183 -4.19 3.40 -19.52
CA LYS A 183 -4.87 4.69 -19.56
C LYS A 183 -5.43 5.00 -18.16
N VAL A 184 -5.42 6.27 -17.75
CA VAL A 184 -5.91 6.69 -16.42
C VAL A 184 -7.43 6.85 -16.47
N ARG A 185 -8.17 6.26 -15.52
CA ARG A 185 -9.64 6.37 -15.48
C ARG A 185 -10.08 7.80 -15.15
N ILE A 186 -11.05 8.32 -15.88
CA ILE A 186 -11.56 9.70 -15.73
C ILE A 186 -12.12 9.96 -14.34
N ASN A 187 -12.83 9.00 -13.76
CA ASN A 187 -13.36 9.16 -12.40
C ASN A 187 -12.25 9.36 -11.36
N LYS A 188 -11.11 8.67 -11.51
CA LYS A 188 -9.97 8.81 -10.61
C LYS A 188 -9.26 10.15 -10.82
N LEU A 189 -9.07 10.56 -12.08
CA LEU A 189 -8.54 11.88 -12.42
C LEU A 189 -9.40 13.01 -11.82
N LYS A 190 -10.73 12.89 -11.90
CA LYS A 190 -11.67 13.86 -11.35
C LYS A 190 -11.43 14.10 -9.86
N SER A 191 -11.37 13.02 -9.08
CA SER A 191 -11.17 13.10 -7.63
C SER A 191 -9.84 13.79 -7.28
N ILE A 192 -8.77 13.49 -8.04
CA ILE A 192 -7.46 14.09 -7.80
C ILE A 192 -7.47 15.59 -8.08
N LEU A 193 -8.08 16.01 -9.21
CA LEU A 193 -8.20 17.42 -9.56
C LEU A 193 -9.02 18.18 -8.51
N GLU A 194 -10.12 17.60 -8.03
CA GLU A 194 -10.98 18.23 -7.02
C GLU A 194 -10.25 18.48 -5.71
N MET A 195 -9.36 17.57 -5.27
CA MET A 195 -8.50 17.78 -4.09
C MET A 195 -7.56 18.99 -4.25
N LYS A 196 -7.15 19.32 -5.47
CA LYS A 196 -6.30 20.48 -5.79
C LYS A 196 -7.11 21.76 -6.07
N GLY A 197 -8.41 21.75 -5.80
CA GLY A 197 -9.30 22.88 -6.11
C GLY A 197 -9.50 23.09 -7.61
N ILE A 198 -9.21 22.07 -8.43
CA ILE A 198 -9.38 22.09 -9.88
C ILE A 198 -10.65 21.30 -10.20
N LYS A 199 -11.53 21.88 -11.03
CA LYS A 199 -12.77 21.27 -11.45
C LYS A 199 -12.62 20.66 -12.84
N MET A 200 -13.38 19.60 -13.08
CA MET A 200 -13.43 18.91 -14.36
C MET A 200 -14.87 18.60 -14.76
N GLU A 201 -15.23 18.94 -15.98
CA GLU A 201 -16.50 18.63 -16.64
C GLU A 201 -16.24 17.77 -17.87
N GLN A 202 -17.02 16.71 -18.08
CA GLN A 202 -16.88 15.84 -19.24
C GLN A 202 -18.08 16.00 -20.17
N ASN A 203 -17.81 16.17 -21.47
CA ASN A 203 -18.82 16.15 -22.53
C ASN A 203 -18.35 15.19 -23.64
N GLY A 204 -18.90 13.97 -23.63
CA GLY A 204 -18.46 12.90 -24.53
C GLY A 204 -16.97 12.61 -24.39
N ALA A 205 -16.24 12.64 -25.50
CA ALA A 205 -14.80 12.40 -25.56
C ALA A 205 -13.95 13.64 -25.20
N LYS A 206 -14.56 14.71 -24.70
CA LYS A 206 -13.86 15.93 -24.29
C LYS A 206 -13.98 16.14 -22.79
N ILE A 207 -12.89 16.56 -22.16
CA ILE A 207 -12.87 17.02 -20.78
C ILE A 207 -12.46 18.49 -20.73
N LYS A 208 -13.20 19.29 -19.98
CA LYS A 208 -12.85 20.66 -19.63
C LYS A 208 -12.35 20.70 -18.20
N VAL A 209 -11.20 21.33 -17.98
CA VAL A 209 -10.55 21.46 -16.69
C VAL A 209 -10.38 22.95 -16.40
N PHE A 210 -10.67 23.40 -15.19
CA PHE A 210 -10.62 24.82 -14.80
C PHE A 210 -10.48 25.00 -13.29
N LYS A 211 -10.07 26.18 -12.84
CA LYS A 211 -10.15 26.61 -11.44
C LYS A 211 -11.34 27.57 -11.26
N GLU A 212 -11.91 27.64 -10.06
CA GLU A 212 -12.93 28.63 -9.73
C GLU A 212 -12.33 29.74 -8.85
N GLU A 213 -12.58 30.99 -9.20
CA GLU A 213 -12.25 32.15 -8.37
C GLU A 213 -13.50 32.92 -7.97
N GLU A 214 -13.46 33.57 -6.81
CA GLU A 214 -14.53 34.44 -6.35
C GLU A 214 -14.55 35.75 -7.13
N LYS A 215 -15.72 36.10 -7.66
CA LYS A 215 -15.98 37.41 -8.24
C LYS A 215 -16.24 38.39 -7.12
N LYS A 216 -15.40 39.42 -7.02
CA LYS A 216 -15.56 40.54 -6.09
C LYS A 216 -15.79 41.83 -6.87
N PHE A 217 -16.79 42.60 -6.48
CA PHE A 217 -17.03 43.95 -6.98
C PHE A 217 -17.10 44.89 -5.76
N LEU A 218 -16.18 45.86 -5.67
CA LEU A 218 -16.04 46.75 -4.50
C LEU A 218 -15.97 45.99 -3.16
N GLY A 219 -15.26 44.86 -3.11
CA GLY A 219 -15.13 44.03 -1.91
C GLY A 219 -16.34 43.12 -1.61
N ILE A 220 -17.46 43.29 -2.31
CA ILE A 220 -18.66 42.46 -2.16
C ILE A 220 -18.55 41.23 -3.07
N LYS A 221 -18.88 40.07 -2.52
CA LYS A 221 -18.86 38.77 -3.22
C LYS A 221 -20.08 38.67 -4.14
N THR A 222 -19.86 38.73 -5.46
CA THR A 222 -20.93 38.78 -6.48
C THR A 222 -21.09 37.48 -7.26
N GLY A 223 -20.23 36.48 -7.04
CA GLY A 223 -20.37 35.15 -7.62
C GLY A 223 -19.05 34.40 -7.73
N LYS A 224 -18.99 33.41 -8.62
CA LYS A 224 -17.76 32.70 -9.00
C LYS A 224 -17.51 32.87 -10.50
N ARG A 225 -16.24 32.81 -10.91
CA ARG A 225 -15.83 32.77 -12.32
C ARG A 225 -14.89 31.59 -12.56
N LYS A 226 -14.97 30.98 -13.73
CA LYS A 226 -13.98 29.98 -14.18
C LYS A 226 -12.71 30.72 -14.63
N VAL A 227 -11.55 30.23 -14.22
CA VAL A 227 -10.23 30.72 -14.62
C VAL A 227 -9.34 29.54 -15.02
N SER A 228 -8.30 29.84 -15.81
CA SER A 228 -7.35 28.83 -16.32
C SER A 228 -8.04 27.66 -17.02
N GLU A 229 -9.12 27.92 -17.77
CA GLU A 229 -9.89 26.89 -18.48
C GLU A 229 -9.07 26.29 -19.63
N ARG A 230 -9.08 24.96 -19.74
CA ARG A 230 -8.45 24.17 -20.80
C ARG A 230 -9.35 23.00 -21.18
N GLU A 231 -9.33 22.62 -22.45
CA GLU A 231 -10.06 21.47 -22.98
C GLU A 231 -9.10 20.42 -23.51
N TYR A 232 -9.38 19.14 -23.22
CA TYR A 232 -8.58 18.00 -23.65
C TYR A 232 -9.45 16.91 -24.29
N SER A 233 -8.89 16.18 -25.25
CA SER A 233 -9.54 15.04 -25.90
C SER A 233 -9.11 13.71 -25.29
N LEU A 234 -10.09 12.85 -25.02
CA LEU A 234 -9.91 11.46 -24.57
C LEU A 234 -9.68 10.48 -25.74
N GLY A 235 -9.76 10.96 -26.98
CA GLY A 235 -9.69 10.11 -28.17
C GLY A 235 -10.90 9.17 -28.24
N ASN A 236 -10.65 7.87 -28.44
CA ASN A 236 -11.70 6.86 -28.61
C ASN A 236 -12.22 6.27 -27.28
N SER A 237 -11.73 6.73 -26.13
CA SER A 237 -12.18 6.26 -24.81
C SER A 237 -13.02 7.34 -24.12
N LEU A 238 -14.17 6.98 -23.56
CA LEU A 238 -14.96 7.88 -22.72
C LEU A 238 -14.61 7.76 -21.24
N THR A 239 -13.93 6.69 -20.86
CA THR A 239 -13.68 6.37 -19.45
C THR A 239 -12.23 6.54 -19.05
N GLU A 240 -11.34 6.81 -20.01
CA GLU A 240 -9.91 6.85 -19.77
C GLU A 240 -9.20 7.96 -20.57
N ILE A 241 -8.17 8.57 -19.97
CA ILE A 241 -7.30 9.54 -20.62
C ILE A 241 -5.99 8.89 -21.05
N GLY A 242 -5.55 9.23 -22.27
CA GLY A 242 -4.26 8.80 -22.80
C GLY A 242 -3.09 9.56 -22.19
N LYS A 243 -1.93 8.90 -22.10
CA LYS A 243 -0.69 9.44 -21.49
C LYS A 243 -0.25 10.78 -22.06
N ALA A 244 -0.34 10.96 -23.38
CA ALA A 244 0.05 12.22 -24.02
C ALA A 244 -0.84 13.37 -23.56
N THR A 245 -2.15 13.18 -23.59
CA THR A 245 -3.14 14.15 -23.11
C THR A 245 -2.95 14.46 -21.63
N LEU A 246 -2.73 13.43 -20.82
CA LEU A 246 -2.49 13.57 -19.39
C LEU A 246 -1.23 14.40 -19.09
N LYS A 247 -0.15 14.19 -19.84
CA LYS A 247 1.08 15.00 -19.73
C LYS A 247 0.83 16.48 -20.00
N TYR A 248 0.00 16.82 -20.99
CA TYR A 248 -0.35 18.21 -21.29
C TYR A 248 -1.20 18.82 -20.18
N LEU A 249 -2.25 18.12 -19.74
CA LEU A 249 -3.09 18.53 -18.62
C LEU A 249 -2.25 18.83 -17.38
N ARG A 250 -1.28 17.95 -17.10
CA ARG A 250 -0.36 18.13 -15.99
C ARG A 250 0.44 19.42 -16.08
N ARG A 251 1.00 19.72 -17.24
CA ARG A 251 1.78 20.94 -17.45
C ARG A 251 0.92 22.21 -17.30
N ASP A 252 -0.31 22.19 -17.81
CA ASP A 252 -1.13 23.42 -17.87
C ASP A 252 -1.69 23.85 -16.49
N PHE A 253 -1.73 22.93 -15.54
CA PHE A 253 -2.26 23.16 -14.18
C PHE A 253 -1.20 23.01 -13.09
N ASP A 254 0.08 22.96 -13.48
CA ASP A 254 1.23 22.76 -12.60
C ASP A 254 1.11 21.49 -11.74
N LEU A 255 0.60 20.41 -12.36
CA LEU A 255 0.41 19.12 -11.72
C LEU A 255 1.65 18.24 -11.97
N THR A 256 2.48 18.17 -10.96
CA THR A 256 3.63 17.29 -10.83
C THR A 256 3.19 15.82 -10.72
N PRO A 257 4.12 14.85 -10.90
CA PRO A 257 3.79 13.45 -10.65
C PRO A 257 3.40 13.21 -9.19
N ASN A 258 3.84 14.11 -8.30
CA ASN A 258 3.51 14.12 -6.88
C ASN A 258 2.10 14.63 -6.61
N ASP A 259 1.41 15.22 -7.58
CA ASP A 259 -0.02 15.56 -7.47
C ASP A 259 -0.92 14.37 -7.78
N GLY A 260 -0.40 13.12 -7.75
CA GLY A 260 -1.12 11.85 -7.92
C GLY A 260 -1.72 11.62 -9.30
N ILE A 261 -1.43 12.50 -10.26
CA ILE A 261 -1.97 12.42 -11.62
C ILE A 261 -1.24 11.39 -12.47
N ASP A 262 -0.06 10.93 -12.06
CA ASP A 262 0.67 9.86 -12.77
C ASP A 262 1.27 8.77 -11.88
N ASN A 263 1.04 8.78 -10.56
CA ASN A 263 1.63 7.80 -9.67
C ASN A 263 0.76 7.55 -8.44
N VAL A 264 0.92 6.33 -7.92
CA VAL A 264 0.73 5.89 -6.51
C VAL A 264 1.65 6.70 -5.58
N VAL A 265 1.71 8.01 -5.74
CA VAL A 265 2.62 8.91 -5.02
C VAL A 265 1.82 10.15 -4.64
N PHE A 266 1.25 10.08 -3.44
CA PHE A 266 0.91 11.24 -2.63
C PHE A 266 1.74 11.17 -1.33
N TYR A 267 2.69 12.11 -1.26
CA TYR A 267 3.26 12.88 -0.13
C TYR A 267 3.98 12.16 1.00
N ASP A 268 4.70 12.99 1.77
CA ASP A 268 5.16 12.84 3.16
C ASP A 268 4.75 11.52 3.80
N ASP A 269 5.66 10.89 4.55
CA ASP A 269 5.45 9.55 5.11
C ASP A 269 4.08 9.34 5.79
N ASP A 270 3.43 10.42 6.23
CA ASP A 270 2.07 10.55 6.78
C ASP A 270 0.91 10.45 5.76
N CYS A 271 1.00 11.02 4.55
CA CYS A 271 -0.13 11.10 3.59
C CYS A 271 -0.26 9.85 2.67
N PHE A 272 0.83 9.11 2.46
CA PHE A 272 0.82 7.82 1.75
C PHE A 272 -0.05 6.78 2.46
N LEU A 273 0.05 6.75 3.80
CA LEU A 273 -0.68 5.79 4.62
C LEU A 273 -2.19 6.00 4.45
N ASP A 274 -2.67 7.23 4.35
CA ASP A 274 -4.09 7.52 4.21
C ASP A 274 -4.69 6.96 2.91
N GLU A 275 -4.00 7.09 1.77
CA GLU A 275 -4.49 6.57 0.47
C GLU A 275 -4.43 5.04 0.39
N GLU A 276 -3.37 4.42 0.89
CA GLU A 276 -3.25 2.96 0.89
C GLU A 276 -4.12 2.31 1.97
N ILE A 277 -4.24 2.90 3.16
CA ILE A 277 -5.22 2.50 4.18
C ILE A 277 -6.62 2.57 3.58
N THR A 278 -6.96 3.63 2.84
CA THR A 278 -8.26 3.73 2.16
C THR A 278 -8.45 2.60 1.14
N THR A 279 -7.42 2.30 0.36
CA THR A 279 -7.43 1.22 -0.64
C THR A 279 -7.69 -0.14 0.01
N TYR A 280 -7.00 -0.40 1.13
CA TYR A 280 -7.08 -1.67 1.85
C TYR A 280 -8.10 -1.68 2.98
N ARG A 281 -8.87 -0.60 3.18
CA ARG A 281 -9.89 -0.43 4.24
C ARG A 281 -10.77 -1.65 4.42
N LYS A 282 -11.30 -2.19 3.32
CA LYS A 282 -12.16 -3.39 3.34
C LYS A 282 -11.45 -4.62 3.91
N ILE A 283 -10.16 -4.78 3.66
CA ILE A 283 -9.35 -5.89 4.16
C ILE A 283 -9.05 -5.67 5.63
N ILE A 284 -8.59 -4.46 5.99
CA ILE A 284 -8.29 -4.08 7.37
C ILE A 284 -9.55 -4.28 8.24
N TYR A 285 -10.74 -3.90 7.74
CA TYR A 285 -12.02 -4.17 8.40
C TYR A 285 -12.30 -5.67 8.56
N LYS A 286 -12.18 -6.47 7.50
CA LYS A 286 -12.41 -7.92 7.62
C LYS A 286 -11.47 -8.57 8.65
N LEU A 287 -10.22 -8.13 8.71
CA LEU A 287 -9.22 -8.61 9.68
C LEU A 287 -9.51 -8.17 11.12
N SER A 288 -10.40 -7.20 11.37
CA SER A 288 -10.81 -6.84 12.73
C SER A 288 -11.83 -7.82 13.31
N LYS A 289 -12.50 -8.62 12.47
CA LYS A 289 -13.55 -9.58 12.86
C LYS A 289 -13.01 -10.99 13.15
N THR A 290 -11.68 -11.14 13.16
CA THR A 290 -10.94 -12.40 13.35
C THR A 290 -9.91 -12.24 14.44
#